data_AF-A0A3B8ZKG8-F1
#
_entry.id   AF-A0A3B8ZKG8-F1
#
_cell.length_a   1.000
_cell.length_b   1.000
_cell.length_c   1.000
_cell.angle_alpha   90.00
_cell.angle_beta   90.00
_cell.angle_gamma   90.00
#
_symmetry.space_group_name_H-M   'P 1'
#
loop_
_entity.id
_entity.type
_entity.pdbx_description
1 polymer ?
#
loop_
_entity_poly.entity_id
_entity_poly.type
_entity_poly.pdbx_seq_one_letter_code
_entity_poly.pdbx_strand_id
1 'polypeptide(L)' 'MKIPISKNWFGPEEFAAIQRPLNNGWVVQGQEVKDFEKAFSEFNGARYSIACSSGTAAMQIACAALGA' A
#
# COMPACT_ATOMS: atom_id res chain seq x y z
N MET A 1 -20.24 18.97 9.41
CA MET A 1 -20.84 17.62 9.31
C MET A 1 -20.72 16.93 10.66
N LYS A 2 -21.82 16.51 11.30
CA LYS A 2 -21.78 15.88 12.64
C LYS A 2 -21.48 14.37 12.60
N ILE A 3 -21.68 13.69 11.46
CA ILE A 3 -21.34 12.27 11.27
C ILE A 3 -20.82 12.10 9.82
N PRO A 4 -19.51 11.92 9.61
CA PRO A 4 -18.96 11.68 8.27
C PRO A 4 -19.17 10.23 7.83
N ILE A 5 -19.26 9.98 6.50
CA ILE A 5 -19.35 8.63 5.93
C ILE A 5 -18.02 7.87 6.10
N SER A 6 -16.89 8.57 5.89
CA SER A 6 -15.54 8.05 6.12
C SER A 6 -14.70 9.12 6.79
N LYS A 7 -13.84 8.68 7.71
CA LYS A 7 -12.81 9.51 8.33
C LYS A 7 -11.53 8.69 8.36
N ASN A 8 -10.50 9.16 7.66
CA ASN A 8 -9.20 8.51 7.68
C ASN A 8 -8.63 8.54 9.10
N TRP A 9 -8.06 7.41 9.51
CA TRP A 9 -7.39 7.28 10.79
C TRP A 9 -5.89 7.28 10.57
N PHE A 10 -5.20 8.22 11.22
CA PHE A 10 -3.73 8.31 11.21
C PHE A 10 -3.28 8.50 12.65
N GLY A 11 -2.57 7.51 13.18
CA GLY A 11 -1.96 7.51 14.50
C GLY A 11 -0.44 7.68 14.44
N PRO A 12 0.23 7.60 15.61
CA PRO A 12 1.68 7.75 15.69
C PRO A 12 2.47 6.79 14.81
N GLU A 13 1.93 5.59 14.56
CA GLU A 13 2.55 4.57 13.72
C GLU A 13 2.60 4.99 12.24
N GLU A 14 1.51 5.54 11.69
CA GLU A 14 1.48 6.03 10.32
C GLU A 14 2.45 7.21 10.12
N PHE A 15 2.54 8.12 11.10
CA PHE A 15 3.51 9.22 11.05
C PHE A 15 4.94 8.71 11.06
N ALA A 16 5.26 7.75 11.93
CA ALA A 16 6.59 7.14 11.98
C ALA A 16 6.92 6.41 10.66
N ALA A 17 5.96 5.71 10.06
CA ALA A 17 6.14 5.03 8.78
C ALA A 17 6.46 6.03 7.64
N ILE A 18 5.77 7.17 7.59
CA ILE A 18 6.02 8.22 6.58
C ILE A 18 7.40 8.88 6.78
N GLN A 19 7.85 9.05 8.02
CA GLN A 19 9.15 9.68 8.30
C GLN A 19 10.35 8.83 7.84
N ARG A 20 10.24 7.50 7.82
CA ARG A 20 11.34 6.60 7.41
C ARG A 20 11.90 6.88 6.00
N PRO A 21 11.09 6.83 4.92
CA PRO A 21 11.58 7.11 3.57
C PRO A 21 11.99 8.59 3.39
N LEU A 22 11.38 9.51 4.13
CA LEU A 22 11.76 10.93 4.09
C LEU A 22 13.15 11.16 4.70
N ASN A 23 13.45 10.51 5.84
CA ASN A 23 14.72 10.67 6.53
C ASN A 23 15.89 10.00 5.80
N ASN A 24 15.63 8.89 5.08
CA ASN A 24 16.66 8.19 4.31
C ASN A 24 16.77 8.65 2.85
N GLY A 25 15.88 9.54 2.39
CA GLY A 25 15.86 10.10 1.04
C GLY A 25 15.34 9.17 -0.06
N TRP A 26 14.88 7.96 0.27
CA TRP A 26 14.37 6.98 -0.70
C TRP A 26 12.84 7.00 -0.76
N VAL A 27 12.31 7.90 -1.59
CA VAL A 27 10.84 8.14 -1.71
C VAL A 27 10.20 7.46 -2.93
N VAL A 28 10.94 6.59 -3.61
CA VAL A 28 10.43 5.72 -4.68
C VAL A 28 10.22 4.30 -4.14
N GLN A 29 9.71 3.39 -4.97
CA GLN A 29 9.52 1.99 -4.58
C GLN A 29 10.81 1.41 -3.99
N GLY A 30 10.72 0.83 -2.78
CA GLY A 30 11.87 0.47 -1.97
C GLY A 30 11.52 -0.50 -0.86
N GLN A 31 12.31 -0.51 0.22
CA GLN A 31 12.16 -1.47 1.32
C GLN A 31 10.77 -1.39 1.98
N GLU A 32 10.27 -0.18 2.24
CA GLU A 32 8.95 0.03 2.86
C GLU A 32 7.81 -0.62 2.03
N VAL A 33 7.91 -0.59 0.70
CA VAL A 33 6.92 -1.23 -0.19
C VAL A 33 7.03 -2.76 -0.12
N LYS A 34 8.25 -3.31 -0.11
CA LYS A 34 8.47 -4.76 0.01
C LYS A 34 7.94 -5.31 1.33
N ASP A 35 8.17 -4.58 2.42
CA ASP A 35 7.68 -4.95 3.75
C ASP A 35 6.15 -4.91 3.80
N PHE A 36 5.54 -3.90 3.18
CA PHE A 36 4.09 -3.82 3.00
C PHE A 36 3.53 -5.00 2.19
N GLU A 37 4.14 -5.34 1.03
CA GLU A 37 3.70 -6.47 0.20
C GLU A 37 3.78 -7.80 0.96
N LYS A 38 4.84 -8.00 1.76
CA LYS A 38 4.99 -9.18 2.62
C LYS A 38 3.89 -9.23 3.68
N ALA A 39 3.70 -8.15 4.43
CA ALA A 39 2.66 -8.08 5.47
C ALA A 39 1.26 -8.26 4.87
N PHE A 40 1.00 -7.72 3.68
CA PHE A 40 -0.27 -7.87 2.99
C PHE A 40 -0.51 -9.32 2.53
N SER A 41 0.55 -10.01 2.08
CA SER A 41 0.48 -11.44 1.73
C SER A 41 0.14 -12.29 2.95
N GLU A 42 0.81 -12.04 4.08
CA GLU A 42 0.55 -12.70 5.37
C GLU A 42 -0.88 -12.44 5.85
N PHE A 43 -1.36 -11.19 5.77
CA PHE A 43 -2.71 -10.81 6.18
C PHE A 43 -3.80 -11.51 5.36
N ASN A 44 -3.64 -11.62 4.03
CA ASN A 44 -4.64 -12.21 3.15
C ASN A 44 -4.47 -13.72 2.94
N GLY A 45 -3.36 -14.32 3.40
CA GLY A 45 -3.00 -15.72 3.10
C GLY A 45 -2.63 -15.94 1.62
N ALA A 46 -2.30 -14.88 0.89
CA ALA A 46 -1.90 -14.97 -0.51
C ALA A 46 -0.42 -15.37 -0.63
N ARG A 47 -0.06 -16.14 -1.66
CA ARG A 47 1.34 -16.51 -1.91
C ARG A 47 2.20 -15.29 -2.29
N TYR A 48 1.61 -14.34 -3.01
CA TYR A 48 2.26 -13.12 -3.49
C TYR A 48 1.29 -11.95 -3.40
N SER A 49 1.83 -10.74 -3.16
CA SER A 49 1.11 -9.47 -3.23
C SER A 49 1.99 -8.45 -3.94
N ILE A 50 1.36 -7.56 -4.73
CA ILE A 50 2.05 -6.51 -5.48
C ILE A 50 1.36 -5.18 -5.18
N ALA A 51 2.10 -4.24 -4.63
CA ALA A 51 1.60 -2.90 -4.36
C ALA A 51 1.45 -2.11 -5.67
N CYS A 52 0.30 -1.46 -5.84
CA CYS A 52 -0.01 -0.64 -7.00
C CYS A 52 -0.33 0.80 -6.55
N SER A 53 -0.30 1.75 -7.49
CA SER A 53 -0.61 3.16 -7.19
C SER A 53 -2.08 3.39 -6.81
N SER A 54 -2.99 2.48 -7.17
CA SER A 54 -4.41 2.53 -6.83
C SER A 54 -5.07 1.16 -7.06
N GLY A 55 -6.30 0.99 -6.56
CA GLY A 55 -7.12 -0.19 -6.85
C GLY A 55 -7.47 -0.33 -8.34
N THR A 56 -7.66 0.79 -9.05
CA THR A 56 -7.90 0.78 -10.50
C THR A 56 -6.69 0.28 -11.28
N ALA A 57 -5.48 0.73 -10.91
CA ALA A 57 -4.24 0.24 -11.51
C ALA A 57 -4.03 -1.26 -11.25
N ALA A 58 -4.33 -1.74 -10.04
CA ALA A 58 -4.28 -3.16 -9.72
C ALA A 58 -5.23 -3.98 -10.61
N MET A 59 -6.45 -3.50 -10.83
CA MET A 59 -7.42 -4.15 -11.72
C MET A 59 -6.96 -4.16 -13.18
N GLN A 60 -6.44 -3.03 -13.67
CA GLN A 60 -5.89 -2.95 -15.02
C GLN A 60 -4.76 -3.97 -15.24
N ILE A 61 -3.83 -4.08 -14.27
CA ILE A 61 -2.74 -5.06 -14.33
C ILE A 61 -3.28 -6.49 -14.30
N ALA A 62 -4.29 -6.77 -13.46
CA ALA A 62 -4.91 -8.08 -13.38
C ALA A 62 -5.56 -8.49 -14.72
N CYS A 63 -6.32 -7.59 -15.36
CA CYS A 63 -6.91 -7.81 -16.68
C CYS A 63 -5.82 -8.05 -17.74
N ALA A 64 -4.80 -7.18 -17.80
CA ALA A 64 -3.70 -7.31 -18.76
C ALA A 64 -2.93 -8.62 -18.59
N ALA A 65 -2.71 -9.08 -17.35
CA ALA A 65 -2.04 -10.35 -17.06
C ALA A 65 -2.85 -11.58 -17.53
N LEU A 66 -4.18 -11.47 -17.61
CA LEU A 66 -5.07 -12.50 -18.14
C LEU A 66 -5.22 -12.45 -19.67
N GLY A 67 -4.63 -11.45 -20.34
CA GLY A 67 -4.71 -11.27 -21.80
C GLY A 67 -5.96 -10.55 -22.30
N ALA A 68 -6.62 -9.77 -21.44
CA ALA A 68 -7.70 -8.87 -21.82
C ALA A 68 -7.18 -7.57 -22.48
#